data_AF-A0A2E6MLT8-F1
#
_entry.id   AF-A0A2E6MLT8-F1
#
_cell.length_a   1.000
_cell.length_b   1.000
_cell.length_c   1.000
_cell.angle_alpha   90.00
_cell.angle_beta   90.00
_cell.angle_gamma   90.00
#
_symmetry.space_group_name_H-M   'P 1'
#
loop_
_entity.id
_entity.type
_entity.pdbx_description
1 polymer ?
#
loop_
_entity_poly.entity_id
_entity_poly.type
_entity_poly.pdbx_seq_one_letter_code
_entity_poly.pdbx_strand_id
1 'polypeptide(L)'
;MTFFKHESAYVDQPCEIGDGTKIWHFSHIQAGAKIGQNCSFGQNCNVGNGVLIGDNVKVQNNVSIYSGTIIEDDVFLGPSCVLTNVTNPRAQVNRKELYEETLLRRGSSVGANATVVCGVTLGRYSFVGAGAVVTRDVRDYSLVVGAPARHVGWMSRHGLPLIGKCGEPIECPESGLRYLEEPEGVMRCLDLDEEAPLSDRLSRGTQRYDSYRSEER
;
A
#
# COMPACT_ATOMS: atom_id res chain seq x y z
N MET A 1 25.43 -1.04 8.22
CA MET A 1 24.51 -2.17 8.47
C MET A 1 23.51 -2.16 7.34
N THR A 2 23.53 -3.13 6.43
CA THR A 2 22.72 -3.06 5.20
C THR A 2 21.26 -3.46 5.42
N PHE A 3 20.93 -4.36 6.34
CA PHE A 3 19.55 -4.57 6.82
C PHE A 3 19.56 -5.45 8.08
N PHE A 4 18.46 -5.49 8.79
CA PHE A 4 18.22 -6.41 9.91
C PHE A 4 17.44 -7.64 9.44
N LYS A 5 17.92 -8.84 9.80
CA LYS A 5 17.21 -10.10 9.60
C LYS A 5 17.13 -10.85 10.92
N HIS A 6 15.93 -11.18 11.37
CA HIS A 6 15.75 -12.06 12.51
C HIS A 6 16.34 -13.45 12.23
N GLU A 7 16.85 -14.15 13.25
CA GLU A 7 17.48 -15.47 13.09
C GLU A 7 16.54 -16.52 12.49
N SER A 8 15.24 -16.42 12.79
CA SER A 8 14.20 -17.30 12.27
C SER A 8 13.66 -16.93 10.89
N ALA A 9 14.16 -15.85 10.28
CA ALA A 9 13.82 -15.46 8.92
C ALA A 9 14.83 -16.02 7.91
N TYR A 10 14.33 -16.33 6.72
CA TYR A 10 15.13 -16.88 5.62
C TYR A 10 15.11 -15.94 4.41
N VAL A 11 16.28 -15.76 3.80
CA VAL A 11 16.47 -14.92 2.60
C VAL A 11 17.27 -15.73 1.61
N ASP A 12 16.63 -16.14 0.52
CA ASP A 12 17.28 -16.84 -0.57
C ASP A 12 18.25 -15.90 -1.30
N GLN A 13 19.23 -16.46 -2.00
CA GLN A 13 20.16 -15.68 -2.83
C GLN A 13 19.97 -16.03 -4.32
N PRO A 14 20.16 -15.06 -5.24
CA PRO A 14 20.52 -13.66 -4.99
C PRO A 14 19.31 -12.83 -4.55
N CYS A 15 19.48 -11.84 -3.66
CA CYS A 15 18.48 -10.78 -3.39
C CYS A 15 19.18 -9.43 -3.22
N GLU A 16 18.47 -8.35 -3.59
CA GLU A 16 18.89 -6.98 -3.32
C GLU A 16 18.01 -6.42 -2.19
N ILE A 17 18.61 -6.03 -1.07
CA ILE A 17 17.88 -5.50 0.10
C ILE A 17 18.59 -4.23 0.56
N GLY A 18 17.87 -3.11 0.55
CA GLY A 18 18.40 -1.79 0.87
C GLY A 18 18.58 -1.51 2.36
N ASP A 19 19.42 -0.51 2.62
CA ASP A 19 19.82 -0.01 3.94
C ASP A 19 18.63 0.29 4.87
N GLY A 20 18.75 -0.11 6.13
CA GLY A 20 17.73 0.15 7.15
C GLY A 20 16.51 -0.77 7.12
N THR A 21 16.37 -1.64 6.11
CA THR A 21 15.28 -2.60 6.03
C THR A 21 15.30 -3.61 7.18
N LYS A 22 14.13 -4.06 7.65
CA LYS A 22 13.98 -5.01 8.76
C LYS A 22 13.08 -6.18 8.36
N ILE A 23 13.58 -7.40 8.56
CA ILE A 23 12.86 -8.64 8.30
C ILE A 23 12.68 -9.37 9.63
N TRP A 24 11.44 -9.46 10.10
CA TRP A 24 11.06 -10.07 11.37
C TRP A 24 10.80 -11.57 11.26
N HIS A 25 10.45 -12.18 12.38
CA HIS A 25 10.34 -13.62 12.61
C HIS A 25 9.60 -14.40 11.53
N PHE A 26 10.14 -15.56 11.14
CA PHE A 26 9.48 -16.53 10.26
C PHE A 26 9.10 -16.00 8.88
N SER A 27 9.71 -14.90 8.45
CA SER A 27 9.52 -14.37 7.11
C SER A 27 10.48 -15.02 6.11
N HIS A 28 10.02 -15.21 4.88
CA HIS A 28 10.79 -15.78 3.78
C HIS A 28 10.85 -14.80 2.60
N ILE A 29 12.05 -14.37 2.23
CA ILE A 29 12.30 -13.59 1.02
C ILE A 29 12.92 -14.53 -0.02
N GLN A 30 12.22 -14.72 -1.14
CA GLN A 30 12.64 -15.64 -2.20
C GLN A 30 13.59 -14.98 -3.20
N ALA A 31 14.28 -15.81 -3.98
CA ALA A 31 15.37 -15.37 -4.85
C ALA A 31 14.92 -14.34 -5.91
N GLY A 32 15.81 -13.41 -6.21
CA GLY A 32 15.64 -12.35 -7.19
C GLY A 32 14.81 -11.16 -6.70
N ALA A 33 14.29 -11.19 -5.47
CA ALA A 33 13.58 -10.04 -4.91
C ALA A 33 14.49 -8.81 -4.82
N LYS A 34 13.92 -7.65 -5.13
CA LYS A 34 14.58 -6.34 -5.00
C LYS A 34 13.76 -5.47 -4.07
N ILE A 35 14.33 -5.18 -2.91
CA ILE A 35 13.68 -4.48 -1.81
C ILE A 35 14.50 -3.22 -1.51
N GLY A 36 13.82 -2.08 -1.50
CA GLY A 36 14.40 -0.79 -1.17
C GLY A 36 14.86 -0.65 0.28
N GLN A 37 15.13 0.61 0.65
CA GLN A 37 15.62 1.04 1.94
C GLN A 37 14.48 1.23 2.94
N ASN A 38 14.78 1.11 4.23
CA ASN A 38 13.88 1.43 5.34
C ASN A 38 12.54 0.68 5.32
N CYS A 39 12.48 -0.47 4.66
CA CYS A 39 11.29 -1.32 4.65
C CYS A 39 11.16 -2.11 5.95
N SER A 40 9.95 -2.54 6.29
CA SER A 40 9.73 -3.39 7.47
C SER A 40 8.75 -4.51 7.13
N PHE A 41 9.20 -5.75 7.28
CA PHE A 41 8.41 -6.96 7.07
C PHE A 41 8.15 -7.64 8.40
N GLY A 42 6.89 -7.63 8.84
CA GLY A 42 6.42 -8.24 10.07
C GLY A 42 6.61 -9.76 10.13
N GLN A 43 6.01 -10.39 11.12
CA GLN A 43 6.09 -11.84 11.30
C GLN A 43 5.37 -12.59 10.16
N ASN A 44 5.95 -13.70 9.70
CA ASN A 44 5.33 -14.62 8.74
C ASN A 44 4.95 -13.94 7.41
N CYS A 45 5.80 -13.05 6.92
CA CYS A 45 5.66 -12.49 5.57
C CYS A 45 6.36 -13.39 4.55
N ASN A 46 5.79 -13.49 3.35
CA ASN A 46 6.46 -14.16 2.23
C ASN A 46 6.61 -13.18 1.07
N VAL A 47 7.81 -13.03 0.53
CA VAL A 47 8.07 -12.25 -0.69
C VAL A 47 8.50 -13.22 -1.80
N GLY A 48 7.72 -13.29 -2.87
CA GLY A 48 7.94 -14.17 -4.00
C GLY A 48 9.15 -13.79 -4.86
N ASN A 49 9.54 -14.71 -5.75
CA ASN A 49 10.68 -14.49 -6.63
C ASN A 49 10.49 -13.25 -7.51
N GLY A 50 11.56 -12.46 -7.67
CA GLY A 50 11.60 -11.32 -8.59
C GLY A 50 10.69 -10.15 -8.26
N VAL A 51 10.05 -10.13 -7.08
CA VAL A 51 9.19 -9.02 -6.65
C VAL A 51 10.01 -7.74 -6.50
N LEU A 52 9.43 -6.62 -6.93
CA LEU A 52 10.02 -5.28 -6.83
C LEU A 52 9.29 -4.49 -5.74
N ILE A 53 10.05 -4.00 -4.76
CA ILE A 53 9.55 -3.21 -3.63
C ILE A 53 10.43 -1.97 -3.49
N GLY A 54 9.82 -0.79 -3.50
CA GLY A 54 10.46 0.50 -3.29
C GLY A 54 10.90 0.73 -1.85
N ASP A 55 11.10 2.00 -1.51
CA ASP A 55 11.61 2.44 -0.21
C ASP A 55 10.46 2.70 0.80
N ASN A 56 10.77 2.63 2.10
CA ASN A 56 9.86 2.94 3.21
C ASN A 56 8.58 2.09 3.27
N VAL A 57 8.52 0.97 2.56
CA VAL A 57 7.34 0.10 2.52
C VAL A 57 7.17 -0.64 3.86
N LYS A 58 5.94 -0.62 4.37
CA LYS A 58 5.59 -1.27 5.64
C LYS A 58 4.65 -2.44 5.39
N VAL A 59 5.17 -3.64 5.60
CA VAL A 59 4.43 -4.89 5.48
C VAL A 59 4.19 -5.46 6.86
N GLN A 60 2.93 -5.46 7.30
CA GLN A 60 2.53 -6.01 8.58
C GLN A 60 2.49 -7.55 8.55
N ASN A 61 2.23 -8.17 9.70
CA ASN A 61 2.29 -9.62 9.86
C ASN A 61 1.35 -10.36 8.88
N ASN A 62 1.76 -11.57 8.48
CA ASN A 62 0.98 -12.53 7.66
C ASN A 62 0.63 -12.05 6.24
N VAL A 63 1.49 -11.24 5.62
CA VAL A 63 1.27 -10.77 4.25
C VAL A 63 2.17 -11.56 3.29
N SER A 64 1.55 -12.15 2.26
CA SER A 64 2.24 -12.81 1.15
C SER A 64 2.20 -11.91 -0.08
N ILE A 65 3.38 -11.46 -0.52
CA ILE A 65 3.60 -10.70 -1.74
C ILE A 65 4.07 -11.66 -2.81
N TYR A 66 3.19 -12.00 -3.76
CA TYR A 66 3.47 -12.98 -4.78
C TYR A 66 4.21 -12.39 -6.00
N SER A 67 4.94 -13.23 -6.73
CA SER A 67 5.54 -12.86 -8.01
C SER A 67 4.51 -12.24 -8.95
N GLY A 68 4.90 -11.18 -9.66
CA GLY A 68 3.99 -10.32 -10.43
C GLY A 68 3.49 -9.09 -9.66
N THR A 69 3.82 -8.94 -8.37
CA THR A 69 3.51 -7.71 -7.63
C THR A 69 4.64 -6.70 -7.76
N ILE A 70 4.30 -5.44 -8.05
CA ILE A 70 5.20 -4.29 -8.00
C ILE A 70 4.68 -3.34 -6.92
N ILE A 71 5.54 -2.94 -5.99
CA ILE A 71 5.20 -2.06 -4.88
C ILE A 71 6.12 -0.84 -4.94
N GLU A 72 5.53 0.33 -5.15
CA GLU A 72 6.24 1.62 -5.10
C GLU A 72 6.52 2.07 -3.66
N ASP A 73 7.18 3.21 -3.51
CA ASP A 73 7.61 3.75 -2.22
C ASP A 73 6.44 4.05 -1.27
N ASP A 74 6.70 4.06 0.03
CA ASP A 74 5.79 4.51 1.08
C ASP A 74 4.46 3.71 1.18
N VAL A 75 4.34 2.57 0.49
CA VAL A 75 3.15 1.70 0.56
C VAL A 75 3.01 1.06 1.94
N PHE A 76 1.75 0.99 2.40
CA PHE A 76 1.40 0.30 3.64
C PHE A 76 0.52 -0.92 3.36
N LEU A 77 1.00 -2.10 3.74
CA LEU A 77 0.26 -3.36 3.71
C LEU A 77 -0.15 -3.76 5.13
N GLY A 78 -1.42 -3.59 5.45
CA GLY A 78 -2.01 -3.88 6.75
C GLY A 78 -1.96 -5.36 7.13
N PRO A 79 -2.16 -5.67 8.43
CA PRO A 79 -1.99 -7.03 8.92
C PRO A 79 -2.94 -8.00 8.22
N SER A 80 -2.37 -9.12 7.77
CA SER A 80 -3.08 -10.18 7.05
C SER A 80 -3.84 -9.71 5.80
N CYS A 81 -3.45 -8.60 5.16
CA CYS A 81 -3.98 -8.31 3.83
C CYS A 81 -3.49 -9.36 2.82
N VAL A 82 -4.34 -9.68 1.85
CA VAL A 82 -4.12 -10.76 0.89
C VAL A 82 -3.96 -10.18 -0.49
N LEU A 83 -2.83 -10.50 -1.14
CA LEU A 83 -2.61 -10.25 -2.56
C LEU A 83 -2.80 -11.58 -3.31
N THR A 84 -3.24 -11.53 -4.56
CA THR A 84 -3.26 -12.72 -5.44
C THR A 84 -2.39 -12.48 -6.68
N ASN A 85 -2.19 -13.51 -7.51
CA ASN A 85 -1.48 -13.40 -8.78
C ASN A 85 -2.12 -14.21 -9.93
N VAL A 86 -3.20 -14.92 -9.65
CA VAL A 86 -4.01 -15.64 -10.64
C VAL A 86 -5.48 -15.42 -10.30
N THR A 87 -6.25 -14.88 -11.24
CA THR A 87 -7.67 -14.58 -11.02
C THR A 87 -8.54 -15.84 -10.97
N ASN A 88 -8.19 -16.88 -11.74
CA ASN A 88 -9.00 -18.09 -11.92
C ASN A 88 -8.26 -19.41 -11.59
N PRO A 89 -7.70 -19.56 -10.37
CA PRO A 89 -6.89 -20.72 -10.03
C PRO A 89 -7.73 -22.01 -9.98
N ARG A 90 -7.16 -23.11 -10.50
CA ARG A 90 -7.65 -24.48 -10.33
C ARG A 90 -6.45 -25.38 -10.09
N ALA A 91 -6.49 -26.21 -9.05
CA ALA A 91 -5.33 -27.01 -8.62
C ALA A 91 -4.75 -27.92 -9.74
N GLN A 92 -5.61 -28.46 -10.60
CA GLN A 92 -5.20 -29.32 -11.72
C GLN A 92 -4.60 -28.55 -12.92
N VAL A 93 -4.67 -27.21 -12.92
CA VAL A 93 -4.25 -26.37 -14.04
C VAL A 93 -3.15 -25.41 -13.59
N ASN A 94 -1.92 -25.71 -13.99
CA ASN A 94 -0.76 -24.85 -13.74
C ASN A 94 -0.86 -23.56 -14.55
N ARG A 95 -0.81 -22.40 -13.88
CA ARG A 95 -0.85 -21.05 -14.46
C ARG A 95 0.36 -20.20 -14.06
N LYS A 96 1.48 -20.82 -13.69
CA LYS A 96 2.69 -20.11 -13.23
C LYS A 96 3.22 -19.10 -14.26
N GLU A 97 3.01 -19.37 -15.55
CA GLU A 97 3.41 -18.48 -16.66
C GLU A 97 2.40 -17.36 -16.95
N LEU A 98 1.24 -17.36 -16.27
CA LEU A 98 0.12 -16.46 -16.49
C LEU A 98 -0.17 -15.60 -15.26
N TYR A 99 0.87 -15.27 -14.48
CA TYR A 99 0.70 -14.36 -13.35
C TYR A 99 0.33 -12.95 -13.84
N GLU A 100 -0.70 -12.40 -13.24
CA GLU A 100 -1.23 -11.08 -13.57
C GLU A 100 -0.53 -10.03 -12.71
N GLU A 101 0.00 -8.99 -13.36
CA GLU A 101 0.72 -7.92 -12.67
C GLU A 101 -0.22 -7.14 -11.75
N THR A 102 0.22 -6.86 -10.52
CA THR A 102 -0.51 -6.01 -9.57
C THR A 102 0.40 -4.88 -9.14
N LEU A 103 -0.01 -3.65 -9.41
CA LEU A 103 0.78 -2.45 -9.12
C LEU A 103 0.20 -1.70 -7.93
N LEU A 104 1.00 -1.55 -6.87
CA LEU A 104 0.66 -0.76 -5.70
C LEU A 104 1.48 0.52 -5.75
N ARG A 105 0.81 1.63 -6.05
CA ARG A 105 1.49 2.91 -6.27
C ARG A 105 1.81 3.63 -4.97
N ARG A 106 2.69 4.63 -5.07
CA ARG A 106 3.30 5.34 -3.94
C ARG A 106 2.28 5.73 -2.88
N GLY A 107 2.58 5.40 -1.62
CA GLY A 107 1.75 5.79 -0.47
C GLY A 107 0.38 5.13 -0.40
N SER A 108 0.03 4.21 -1.32
CA SER A 108 -1.22 3.46 -1.23
C SER A 108 -1.25 2.62 0.05
N SER A 109 -2.44 2.51 0.63
CA SER A 109 -2.67 1.81 1.89
C SER A 109 -3.68 0.69 1.71
N VAL A 110 -3.26 -0.53 2.03
CA VAL A 110 -4.12 -1.71 2.06
C VAL A 110 -4.49 -2.02 3.51
N GLY A 111 -5.77 -1.87 3.84
CA GLY A 111 -6.27 -2.08 5.20
C GLY A 111 -6.11 -3.53 5.68
N ALA A 112 -6.18 -3.70 7.00
CA ALA A 112 -6.12 -5.00 7.66
C ALA A 112 -7.12 -5.99 7.03
N ASN A 113 -6.66 -7.21 6.74
CA ASN A 113 -7.47 -8.28 6.17
C ASN A 113 -8.20 -7.92 4.85
N ALA A 114 -7.78 -6.86 4.14
CA ALA A 114 -8.30 -6.57 2.81
C ALA A 114 -7.71 -7.55 1.79
N THR A 115 -8.45 -7.82 0.72
CA THR A 115 -8.01 -8.69 -0.39
C THR A 115 -7.91 -7.88 -1.67
N VAL A 116 -6.80 -8.01 -2.39
CA VAL A 116 -6.58 -7.40 -3.71
C VAL A 116 -6.52 -8.51 -4.74
N VAL A 117 -7.52 -8.56 -5.64
CA VAL A 117 -7.49 -9.44 -6.81
C VAL A 117 -6.41 -8.94 -7.75
N CYS A 118 -5.58 -9.84 -8.28
CA CYS A 118 -4.51 -9.51 -9.21
C CYS A 118 -4.97 -8.86 -10.51
N GLY A 119 -4.03 -8.24 -11.22
CA GLY A 119 -4.34 -7.52 -12.48
C GLY A 119 -4.85 -6.09 -12.25
N VAL A 120 -4.84 -5.60 -11.01
CA VAL A 120 -5.33 -4.27 -10.65
C VAL A 120 -4.20 -3.33 -10.24
N THR A 121 -4.43 -2.04 -10.46
CA THR A 121 -3.59 -0.95 -9.96
C THR A 121 -4.25 -0.25 -8.79
N LEU A 122 -3.54 -0.13 -7.67
CA LEU A 122 -3.90 0.77 -6.57
C LEU A 122 -3.20 2.11 -6.76
N GLY A 123 -3.98 3.16 -7.04
CA GLY A 123 -3.51 4.51 -7.26
C GLY A 123 -2.77 5.09 -6.06
N ARG A 124 -2.02 6.16 -6.30
CA ARG A 124 -1.18 6.83 -5.30
C ARG A 124 -2.02 7.31 -4.13
N TYR A 125 -1.55 7.07 -2.92
CA TYR A 125 -2.27 7.46 -1.69
C TYR A 125 -3.73 6.96 -1.61
N SER A 126 -4.11 5.98 -2.44
CA SER A 126 -5.41 5.32 -2.31
C SER A 126 -5.50 4.59 -0.98
N PHE A 127 -6.71 4.48 -0.44
CA PHE A 127 -6.95 3.89 0.86
C PHE A 127 -7.99 2.77 0.74
N VAL A 128 -7.54 1.54 0.83
CA VAL A 128 -8.41 0.36 0.90
C VAL A 128 -8.75 0.10 2.35
N GLY A 129 -10.03 0.21 2.70
CA GLY A 129 -10.50 -0.06 4.06
C GLY A 129 -10.29 -1.50 4.50
N ALA A 130 -10.24 -1.71 5.81
CA ALA A 130 -10.09 -3.04 6.39
C ALA A 130 -11.19 -4.00 5.90
N GLY A 131 -10.83 -5.23 5.55
CA GLY A 131 -11.73 -6.27 5.06
C GLY A 131 -12.31 -6.03 3.67
N ALA A 132 -11.90 -4.99 2.94
CA ALA A 132 -12.40 -4.73 1.60
C ALA A 132 -11.86 -5.74 0.57
N VAL A 133 -12.63 -6.02 -0.49
CA VAL A 133 -12.21 -6.91 -1.59
C VAL A 133 -12.10 -6.10 -2.88
N VAL A 134 -10.89 -5.73 -3.27
CA VAL A 134 -10.62 -4.94 -4.46
C VAL A 134 -10.62 -5.84 -5.69
N THR A 135 -11.49 -5.53 -6.65
CA THR A 135 -11.69 -6.31 -7.88
C THR A 135 -11.46 -5.50 -9.16
N ARG A 136 -11.01 -4.25 -9.03
CA ARG A 136 -10.77 -3.30 -10.12
C ARG A 136 -9.80 -2.22 -9.65
N ASP A 137 -9.24 -1.47 -10.59
CA ASP A 137 -8.35 -0.35 -10.29
C ASP A 137 -8.97 0.65 -9.31
N VAL A 138 -8.11 1.19 -8.45
CA VAL A 138 -8.46 2.22 -7.47
C VAL A 138 -7.73 3.49 -7.85
N ARG A 139 -8.46 4.60 -7.97
CA ARG A 139 -7.89 5.90 -8.36
C ARG A 139 -7.00 6.48 -7.25
N ASP A 140 -6.09 7.36 -7.62
CA ASP A 140 -5.26 8.14 -6.69
C ASP A 140 -6.16 8.79 -5.62
N TYR A 141 -5.74 8.73 -4.34
CA TYR A 141 -6.45 9.22 -3.15
C TYR A 141 -7.83 8.61 -2.87
N SER A 142 -8.31 7.67 -3.67
CA SER A 142 -9.65 7.10 -3.49
C SER A 142 -9.72 6.26 -2.21
N LEU A 143 -10.74 6.51 -1.38
CA LEU A 143 -11.12 5.65 -0.27
C LEU A 143 -12.13 4.61 -0.77
N VAL A 144 -11.78 3.32 -0.67
CA VAL A 144 -12.65 2.21 -1.06
C VAL A 144 -12.92 1.26 0.11
N VAL A 145 -14.16 0.79 0.24
CA VAL A 145 -14.57 -0.12 1.32
C VAL A 145 -15.55 -1.18 0.81
N GLY A 146 -15.71 -2.28 1.54
CA GLY A 146 -16.70 -3.34 1.26
C GLY A 146 -16.20 -4.45 0.34
N ALA A 147 -17.06 -5.45 0.10
CA ALA A 147 -16.76 -6.63 -0.69
C ALA A 147 -17.92 -6.91 -1.67
N PRO A 148 -17.78 -6.60 -2.98
CA PRO A 148 -16.61 -5.97 -3.61
C PRO A 148 -16.44 -4.49 -3.23
N ALA A 149 -15.21 -4.00 -3.26
CA ALA A 149 -14.86 -2.65 -2.83
C ALA A 149 -15.52 -1.58 -3.69
N ARG A 150 -16.02 -0.54 -3.05
CA ARG A 150 -16.67 0.62 -3.68
C ARG A 150 -16.06 1.90 -3.13
N HIS A 151 -15.89 2.87 -4.02
CA HIS A 151 -15.47 4.22 -3.67
C HIS A 151 -16.54 4.85 -2.75
N VAL A 152 -16.11 5.43 -1.64
CA VAL A 152 -16.96 6.14 -0.68
C VAL A 152 -16.48 7.56 -0.38
N GLY A 153 -15.34 7.95 -0.92
CA GLY A 153 -14.80 9.30 -0.80
C GLY A 153 -13.32 9.36 -1.13
N TRP A 154 -12.68 10.42 -0.66
CA TRP A 154 -11.27 10.73 -0.90
C TRP A 154 -10.50 10.78 0.42
N MET A 155 -9.23 10.42 0.37
CA MET A 155 -8.31 10.41 1.50
C MET A 155 -7.10 11.29 1.20
N SER A 156 -6.71 12.14 2.13
CA SER A 156 -5.45 12.90 2.03
C SER A 156 -4.23 12.01 2.22
N ARG A 157 -3.03 12.51 1.90
CA ARG A 157 -1.75 11.80 2.18
C ARG A 157 -1.55 11.46 3.66
N HIS A 158 -2.17 12.24 4.54
CA HIS A 158 -2.12 12.04 6.00
C HIS A 158 -3.16 11.04 6.51
N GLY A 159 -3.91 10.38 5.63
CA GLY A 159 -4.88 9.35 6.02
C GLY A 159 -6.16 9.92 6.65
N LEU A 160 -6.49 11.19 6.34
CA LEU A 160 -7.71 11.84 6.79
C LEU A 160 -8.69 12.04 5.62
N PRO A 161 -9.99 11.76 5.81
CA PRO A 161 -10.99 11.96 4.76
C PRO A 161 -11.03 13.42 4.29
N LEU A 162 -11.06 13.62 2.98
CA LEU A 162 -11.23 14.94 2.37
C LEU A 162 -12.73 15.22 2.22
N ILE A 163 -13.27 16.05 3.11
CA ILE A 163 -14.69 16.43 3.15
C ILE A 163 -14.82 17.86 2.62
N GLY A 164 -15.45 18.02 1.48
CA GLY A 164 -15.64 19.32 0.85
C GLY A 164 -16.58 19.27 -0.34
N LYS A 165 -16.75 20.40 -1.02
CA LYS A 165 -17.58 20.50 -2.22
C LYS A 165 -16.77 20.14 -3.46
N CYS A 166 -17.41 19.40 -4.37
CA CYS A 166 -16.84 19.10 -5.67
C CYS A 166 -16.50 20.41 -6.43
N GLY A 167 -15.30 20.49 -7.01
CA GLY A 167 -14.81 21.67 -7.74
C GLY A 167 -14.18 22.78 -6.88
N GLU A 168 -14.18 22.66 -5.56
CA GLU A 168 -13.50 23.58 -4.65
C GLU A 168 -12.27 22.90 -4.00
N PRO A 169 -11.17 23.63 -3.75
CA PRO A 169 -10.04 23.08 -3.01
C PRO A 169 -10.43 22.65 -1.60
N ILE A 170 -10.05 21.42 -1.23
CA ILE A 170 -10.29 20.82 0.09
C ILE A 170 -8.96 20.78 0.83
N GLU A 171 -8.91 21.35 2.03
CA GLU A 171 -7.70 21.37 2.87
C GLU A 171 -7.67 20.14 3.79
N CYS A 172 -6.52 19.46 3.85
CA CYS A 172 -6.29 18.41 4.84
C CYS A 172 -6.15 19.03 6.24
N PRO A 173 -6.95 18.60 7.22
CA PRO A 173 -6.99 19.24 8.54
C PRO A 173 -5.70 19.07 9.36
N GLU A 174 -4.85 18.10 9.02
CA GLU A 174 -3.57 17.90 9.71
C GLU A 174 -2.42 18.63 9.01
N SER A 175 -2.29 18.51 7.69
CA SER A 175 -1.13 19.04 6.97
C SER A 175 -1.31 20.42 6.38
N GLY A 176 -2.56 20.88 6.22
CA GLY A 176 -2.88 22.10 5.47
C GLY A 176 -2.68 21.98 3.96
N LEU A 177 -2.33 20.79 3.45
CA LEU A 177 -2.22 20.55 2.00
C LEU A 177 -3.61 20.62 1.37
N ARG A 178 -3.72 21.32 0.25
CA ARG A 178 -4.96 21.51 -0.50
C ARG A 178 -5.04 20.49 -1.62
N TYR A 179 -6.24 19.98 -1.82
CA TYR A 179 -6.55 18.97 -2.82
C TYR A 179 -7.72 19.42 -3.68
N LEU A 180 -7.75 19.01 -4.94
CA LEU A 180 -8.84 19.32 -5.85
C LEU A 180 -9.27 18.07 -6.61
N GLU A 181 -10.58 17.85 -6.68
CA GLU A 181 -11.17 16.85 -7.56
C GLU A 181 -11.29 17.43 -8.98
N GLU A 182 -10.54 16.86 -9.91
CA GLU A 182 -10.60 17.17 -11.34
C GLU A 182 -11.86 16.57 -12.00
N PRO A 183 -12.34 17.11 -13.15
CA PRO A 183 -13.59 16.68 -13.81
C PRO A 183 -13.68 15.19 -14.15
N GLU A 184 -12.55 14.50 -14.31
CA GLU A 184 -12.44 13.07 -14.56
C GLU A 184 -12.68 12.22 -13.29
N GLY A 185 -13.00 12.87 -12.17
CA GLY A 185 -13.13 12.25 -10.86
C GLY A 185 -11.79 11.73 -10.38
N VAL A 186 -10.73 12.52 -10.51
CA VAL A 186 -9.40 12.22 -9.97
C VAL A 186 -9.07 13.30 -8.97
N MET A 187 -8.67 12.91 -7.78
CA MET A 187 -8.21 13.84 -6.76
C MET A 187 -6.71 14.09 -6.94
N ARG A 188 -6.27 15.34 -6.75
CA ARG A 188 -4.86 15.73 -6.79
C ARG A 188 -4.49 16.68 -5.67
N CYS A 189 -3.23 16.62 -5.25
CA CYS A 189 -2.67 17.60 -4.32
C CYS A 189 -2.20 18.83 -5.11
N LEU A 190 -2.63 20.02 -4.70
CA LEU A 190 -2.26 21.28 -5.35
C LEU A 190 -0.93 21.85 -4.85
N ASP A 191 -0.53 21.48 -3.63
CA ASP A 191 0.58 22.12 -2.92
C ASP A 191 1.87 21.28 -2.96
N LEU A 192 1.80 20.01 -3.34
CA LEU A 192 2.93 19.09 -3.37
C LEU A 192 2.71 18.02 -4.43
N ASP A 193 3.71 17.75 -5.27
CA ASP A 193 3.68 16.68 -6.27
C ASP A 193 3.54 15.29 -5.60
N GLU A 194 2.79 14.38 -6.22
CA GLU A 194 2.55 13.02 -5.71
C GLU A 194 3.83 12.22 -5.47
N GLU A 195 4.89 12.45 -6.23
CA GLU A 195 6.16 11.74 -6.08
C GLU A 195 7.10 12.41 -5.06
N ALA A 196 6.80 13.64 -4.66
CA ALA A 196 7.65 14.37 -3.72
C ALA A 196 7.52 13.80 -2.30
N PRO A 197 8.65 13.55 -1.60
CA PRO A 197 8.62 13.08 -0.23
C PRO A 197 8.05 14.16 0.70
N LEU A 198 7.39 13.71 1.78
CA LEU A 198 6.97 14.62 2.84
C LEU A 198 8.20 15.15 3.60
N SER A 199 8.21 16.46 3.89
CA SER A 199 9.22 17.04 4.79
C SER A 199 9.17 16.40 6.18
N ASP A 200 10.27 16.45 6.94
CA ASP A 200 10.36 15.93 8.32
C ASP A 200 9.25 16.42 9.26
N ARG A 201 8.75 17.65 9.02
CA ARG A 201 7.63 18.22 9.76
C ARG A 201 6.30 17.56 9.41
N LEU A 202 6.08 17.27 8.13
CA LEU A 202 4.83 16.70 7.61
C LEU A 202 4.78 15.17 7.72
N SER A 203 5.92 14.50 7.91
CA SER A 203 5.99 13.04 8.06
C SER A 203 5.69 12.54 9.49
N ARG A 204 5.38 13.45 10.42
CA ARG A 204 5.07 13.14 11.82
C ARG A 204 3.63 13.52 12.13
N GLY A 205 2.84 12.54 12.58
CA GLY A 205 1.49 12.78 13.09
C GLY A 205 1.51 13.64 14.35
N THR A 206 0.59 14.59 14.42
CA THR A 206 0.52 15.58 15.51
C THR A 206 -0.55 15.23 16.54
N GLN A 207 -1.61 14.54 16.11
CA GLN A 207 -2.75 14.18 16.96
C GLN A 207 -3.26 12.77 16.64
N ARG A 208 -4.15 12.22 17.48
CA ARG A 208 -4.78 10.92 17.21
C ARG A 208 -5.88 11.08 16.17
N TYR A 209 -6.10 10.05 15.36
CA TYR A 209 -7.17 10.04 14.35
C TYR A 209 -8.54 10.49 14.90
N ASP A 210 -8.91 10.03 16.10
CA ASP A 210 -10.20 10.37 16.73
C ASP A 210 -10.38 11.87 17.00
N SER A 211 -9.31 12.65 17.15
CA SER A 211 -9.40 14.10 17.33
C SER A 211 -9.84 14.86 16.07
N TYR A 212 -9.70 14.24 14.89
CA TYR A 212 -10.13 14.79 13.62
C TYR A 212 -11.54 14.37 13.22
N ARG A 213 -12.15 13.47 13.99
CA ARG A 213 -13.53 13.05 13.76
C ARG A 213 -14.45 14.05 14.45
N SER A 214 -15.33 14.71 13.70
CA SER A 214 -16.43 15.45 14.31
C SER A 214 -17.30 14.49 15.14
N GLU A 215 -17.86 14.97 16.25
CA GLU A 215 -18.67 14.20 17.22
C GLU A 215 -19.94 13.56 16.64
N GLU A 216 -20.25 13.81 15.37
CA GLU A 216 -21.39 13.22 14.67
C GLU A 216 -21.02 11.87 14.08
N ARG A 217 -21.22 10.82 14.88
CA ARG A 217 -21.24 9.44 14.41
C ARG A 217 -22.40 8.66 14.99
#